data_AF-A0A930N6K8-F1
#
_entry.id   AF-A0A930N6K8-F1
#
_cell.length_a   1.000
_cell.length_b   1.000
_cell.length_c   1.000
_cell.angle_alpha   90.00
_cell.angle_beta   90.00
_cell.angle_gamma   90.00
#
_symmetry.space_group_name_H-M   'P 1'
#
loop_
_entity.id
_entity.type
_entity.pdbx_description
1 polymer ?
#
loop_
_entity_poly.entity_id
_entity_poly.type
_entity_poly.pdbx_seq_one_letter_code
_entity_poly.pdbx_strand_id
1 'polypeptide(L)'
;VGVERIVTILDPLTHDEVKRPIYEVASSHLARRTFIGNIYKKVKDPNLVSVLSGHKEGSKAFRRYRDIDEEMKKDLVKLLD
;
A
#
# COMPACT_ATOMS: atom_id res chain seq x y z
N VAL A 1 -16.75 0.21 -2.77
CA VAL A 1 -16.90 -0.41 -1.43
C VAL A 1 -16.49 0.62 -0.38
N GLY A 2 -17.34 0.93 0.60
CA GLY A 2 -17.12 1.99 1.60
C GLY A 2 -16.36 1.53 2.86
N VAL A 3 -16.15 2.47 3.79
CA VAL A 3 -15.48 2.22 5.08
C VAL A 3 -16.32 1.38 6.06
N GLU A 4 -17.62 1.26 5.82
CA GLU A 4 -18.55 0.45 6.63
C GLU A 4 -18.54 -1.04 6.27
N ARG A 5 -17.77 -1.44 5.25
CA ARG A 5 -17.73 -2.84 4.81
C ARG A 5 -17.25 -3.76 5.94
N ILE A 6 -17.93 -4.90 6.08
CA ILE A 6 -17.52 -5.94 7.02
C ILE A 6 -16.32 -6.71 6.46
N VAL A 7 -15.31 -6.89 7.30
CA VAL A 7 -14.14 -7.74 7.05
C VAL A 7 -14.06 -8.83 8.11
N THR A 8 -13.55 -10.00 7.72
CA THR A 8 -13.17 -11.07 8.65
C THR A 8 -11.72 -10.84 9.08
N ILE A 9 -11.48 -10.83 10.38
CA ILE A 9 -10.14 -10.77 10.99
C ILE A 9 -10.00 -11.92 11.98
N LEU A 10 -8.76 -12.28 12.32
CA LEU A 10 -8.50 -13.18 13.44
C LEU A 10 -8.35 -12.38 14.72
N ASP A 11 -9.00 -12.83 15.80
CA ASP A 11 -8.77 -12.30 17.12
C ASP A 11 -7.31 -12.57 17.55
N PRO A 12 -6.52 -11.58 17.96
CA PRO A 12 -5.11 -11.79 18.29
C PRO A 12 -4.89 -12.64 19.54
N LEU A 13 -5.88 -12.74 20.43
CA LEU A 13 -5.81 -13.54 21.65
C LEU A 13 -6.29 -14.98 21.38
N THR A 14 -7.46 -15.13 20.75
CA THR A 14 -8.09 -16.46 20.60
C THR A 14 -7.81 -17.12 19.25
N HIS A 15 -7.37 -16.37 18.25
CA HIS A 15 -7.22 -16.79 16.85
C HIS A 15 -8.54 -17.23 16.18
N ASP A 16 -9.69 -16.88 16.76
CA ASP A 16 -10.99 -17.12 16.14
C ASP A 16 -11.29 -16.07 15.08
N GLU A 17 -12.09 -16.45 14.07
CA GLU A 17 -12.60 -15.51 13.08
C GLU A 17 -13.66 -14.59 13.67
N VAL A 18 -13.43 -13.29 13.55
CA VAL A 18 -14.36 -12.23 13.97
C VAL A 18 -14.67 -11.30 12.80
N LYS A 19 -15.94 -10.92 12.69
CA LYS A 19 -16.42 -9.96 11.68
C LYS A 19 -16.53 -8.56 12.28
N ARG A 20 -15.89 -7.59 11.65
CA ARG A 20 -15.88 -6.17 12.08
C ARG A 20 -15.95 -5.24 10.86
N PRO A 21 -16.54 -4.05 10.97
CA PRO A 21 -16.39 -3.00 9.96
C PRO A 21 -14.92 -2.61 9.76
N ILE A 22 -14.50 -2.32 8.53
CA ILE A 22 -13.09 -2.02 8.26
C ILE A 22 -12.58 -0.77 8.99
N TYR A 23 -13.43 0.24 9.24
CA TYR A 23 -13.01 1.44 9.96
C TYR A 23 -12.57 1.16 11.41
N GLU A 24 -13.05 0.08 12.04
CA GLU A 24 -12.66 -0.30 13.41
C GLU A 24 -11.27 -0.95 13.46
N VAL A 25 -10.85 -1.58 12.37
CA VAL A 25 -9.60 -2.33 12.29
C VAL A 25 -8.52 -1.60 11.49
N ALA A 26 -8.90 -0.60 10.69
CA ALA A 26 -7.97 0.16 9.87
C ALA A 26 -7.07 1.05 10.74
N SER A 27 -5.76 0.85 10.63
CA SER A 27 -4.77 1.69 11.32
C SER A 27 -4.25 2.82 10.43
N SER A 28 -3.70 3.86 11.06
CA SER A 28 -2.96 4.92 10.35
C SER A 28 -1.83 4.36 9.49
N HIS A 29 -1.17 3.27 9.95
CA HIS A 29 -0.14 2.60 9.18
C HIS A 29 -0.71 1.94 7.92
N LEU A 30 -1.89 1.30 8.01
CA LEU A 30 -2.57 0.74 6.83
C LEU A 30 -2.90 1.85 5.81
N ALA A 31 -3.44 2.97 6.27
CA ALA A 31 -3.73 4.12 5.41
C ALA A 31 -2.46 4.62 4.69
N ARG A 32 -1.35 4.77 5.41
CA ARG A 32 -0.06 5.17 4.84
C ARG A 32 0.45 4.17 3.81
N ARG A 33 0.37 2.86 4.10
CA ARG A 33 0.78 1.80 3.16
C ARG A 33 -0.02 1.86 1.86
N THR A 34 -1.35 1.95 1.96
CA THR A 34 -2.25 2.03 0.82
C THR A 34 -2.02 3.31 0.00
N PHE A 35 -1.83 4.45 0.68
CA PHE A 35 -1.51 5.72 0.03
C PHE A 35 -0.23 5.63 -0.81
N ILE A 36 0.87 5.14 -0.23
CA ILE A 36 2.16 5.04 -0.94
C ILE A 36 2.07 4.11 -2.13
N GLY A 37 1.47 2.92 -1.96
CA GLY A 37 1.33 1.95 -3.06
C GLY A 37 0.49 2.49 -4.21
N ASN A 38 -0.63 3.15 -3.91
CA ASN A 38 -1.50 3.74 -4.94
C ASN A 38 -0.81 4.87 -5.71
N ILE A 39 -0.05 5.73 -5.02
CA ILE A 39 0.69 6.80 -5.69
C ILE A 39 1.84 6.24 -6.52
N TYR A 40 2.61 5.28 -6.01
CA TYR A 40 3.75 4.71 -6.75
C TYR A 40 3.32 4.05 -8.07
N LYS A 41 2.15 3.41 -8.10
CA LYS A 41 1.56 2.88 -9.33
C LYS A 41 1.29 3.96 -10.39
N LYS A 42 0.87 5.15 -9.97
CA LYS A 42 0.57 6.28 -10.87
C LYS A 42 1.82 7.08 -11.24
N VAL A 43 2.70 7.27 -10.26
CA VAL A 43 3.91 8.08 -10.34
C VAL A 43 5.07 7.17 -10.01
N LYS A 44 5.68 6.62 -11.06
CA LYS A 44 6.80 5.66 -10.99
C LYS A 44 8.13 6.36 -10.65
N ASP A 45 8.09 7.47 -9.91
CA ASP A 45 9.27 8.21 -9.43
C ASP A 45 9.48 7.95 -7.92
N PRO A 46 10.42 7.05 -7.57
CA PRO A 46 10.94 6.84 -6.23
C PRO A 46 11.16 8.07 -5.34
N ASN A 47 11.68 9.17 -5.90
CA ASN A 47 12.13 10.32 -5.12
C ASN A 47 10.94 11.19 -4.74
N LEU A 48 10.09 11.50 -5.72
CA LEU A 48 8.89 12.29 -5.49
C LEU A 48 7.95 11.62 -4.48
N VAL A 49 7.73 10.30 -4.62
CA VAL A 49 6.87 9.55 -3.70
C VAL A 49 7.47 9.45 -2.29
N SER A 50 8.80 9.40 -2.17
CA SER A 50 9.45 9.37 -0.86
C SER A 50 9.29 10.68 -0.09
N VAL A 51 9.39 11.83 -0.75
CA VAL A 51 9.15 13.16 -0.16
C VAL A 51 7.71 13.29 0.31
N LEU A 52 6.74 12.97 -0.56
CA LEU A 52 5.31 13.05 -0.24
C LEU A 52 4.90 12.15 0.92
N SER A 53 5.55 11.00 1.04
CA SER A 53 5.27 10.04 2.11
C SER A 53 6.12 10.26 3.36
N GLY A 54 6.94 11.31 3.42
CA GLY A 54 7.79 11.64 4.56
C GLY A 54 8.88 10.60 4.86
N HIS A 55 9.41 9.94 3.83
CA HIS A 55 10.51 9.00 3.96
C HIS A 55 11.83 9.66 3.58
N LYS A 56 12.88 9.33 4.34
CA LYS A 56 14.24 9.66 3.95
C LYS A 56 14.61 8.93 2.65
N GLU A 57 15.31 9.62 1.76
CA GLU A 57 15.88 9.04 0.56
C GLU A 57 16.74 7.81 0.90
N GLY A 58 16.66 6.77 0.06
CA GLY A 58 17.36 5.51 0.30
C GLY A 58 16.91 4.69 1.52
N SER A 59 15.87 5.11 2.26
CA SER A 59 15.46 4.42 3.48
C SER A 59 15.04 2.96 3.25
N LYS A 60 15.45 2.08 4.16
CA LYS A 60 15.05 0.65 4.14
C LYS A 60 13.53 0.48 4.29
N ALA A 61 12.87 1.39 4.98
CA ALA A 61 11.42 1.39 5.13
C ALA A 61 10.70 1.62 3.80
N PHE A 62 11.17 2.59 2.99
CA PHE A 62 10.52 2.93 1.73
C PHE A 62 10.77 1.89 0.62
N ARG A 63 11.90 1.17 0.67
CA ARG A 63 12.20 0.10 -0.31
C ARG A 63 11.07 -0.90 -0.50
N ARG A 64 10.31 -1.21 0.56
CA ARG A 64 9.17 -2.14 0.54
C ARG A 64 8.00 -1.71 -0.34
N TYR A 65 7.97 -0.44 -0.77
CA TYR A 65 6.93 0.09 -1.67
C TYR A 65 7.43 0.32 -3.09
N ARG A 66 8.73 0.08 -3.35
CA ARG A 66 9.37 0.29 -4.66
C ARG A 66 9.53 -0.99 -5.48
N ASP A 67 9.10 -2.14 -4.96
CA ASP A 67 9.25 -3.42 -5.65
C ASP A 67 8.61 -3.33 -7.04
N ILE A 68 9.43 -3.59 -8.07
CA ILE A 68 9.02 -3.50 -9.47
C ILE A 68 8.21 -4.76 -9.77
N ASP A 69 6.90 -4.59 -9.93
CA ASP A 69 6.03 -5.68 -10.36
C ASP A 69 6.16 -5.94 -11.88
N GLU A 70 5.75 -7.14 -12.32
CA GLU A 70 5.81 -7.55 -13.74
C GLU A 70 4.84 -6.74 -14.62
N GLU A 71 3.78 -6.19 -14.04
CA GLU A 71 2.82 -5.34 -14.74
C GLU A 71 3.46 -4.00 -15.12
N MET A 72 4.18 -3.37 -14.19
CA MET A 72 4.93 -2.13 -14.37
C MET A 72 5.98 -2.26 -15.48
N LYS A 73 6.67 -3.42 -15.57
CA LYS A 73 7.63 -3.71 -16.65
C LYS A 73 6.93 -3.79 -18.00
N LYS A 74 5.84 -4.56 -18.10
CA LYS A 74 5.06 -4.70 -19.33
C LYS A 74 4.52 -3.34 -19.80
N ASP A 75 4.01 -2.53 -18.89
CA ASP A 75 3.50 -1.20 -19.23
C ASP A 75 4.59 -0.23 -19.68
N LEU A 76 5.82 -0.35 -19.17
CA LEU A 76 6.95 0.43 -19.66
C LEU A 76 7.36 0.02 -21.08
N VAL A 77 7.35 -1.28 -21.39
CA VAL A 77 7.68 -1.78 -22.73
C VAL A 77 6.63 -1.32 -23.75
N LYS A 78 5.34 -1.36 -23.41
CA LYS A 78 4.27 -0.88 -24.30
C LYS A 78 4.37 0.61 -24.68
N LEU A 79 5.09 1.43 -23.91
CA LEU A 79 5.31 2.84 -24.25
C LEU A 79 6.36 3.02 -25.37
N LEU A 80 7.08 1.96 -25.73
CA LEU A 80 8.10 1.96 -26.78
C LEU A 80 7.56 1.48 -28.14
N ASP A 81 6.36 0.90 -28.17
CA ASP A 81 5.62 0.53 -29.39
C ASP A 81 4.89 1.77 -29.97
#